data_AF-A0A830FEW5-F1
#
_entry.id   AF-A0A830FEW5-F1
#
_cell.length_a   1.000
_cell.length_b   1.000
_cell.length_c   1.000
_cell.angle_alpha   90.00
_cell.angle_beta   90.00
_cell.angle_gamma   90.00
#
_symmetry.space_group_name_H-M   'P 1'
#
loop_
_entity.id
_entity.type
_entity.pdbx_description
1 polymer ?
#
loop_
_entity_poly.entity_id
_entity_poly.type
_entity_poly.pdbx_seq_one_letter_code
_entity_poly.pdbx_strand_id
1 'polypeptide(L)' 'MPGQKSDDASVLTPEQRLTPENLDVLRACIVTIPDIETARACVAYENAHQNREPILRRLAQRASELRDEK' A
#
# COMPACT_ATOMS: atom_id res chain seq x y z
N MET A 1 6.60 -29.85 14.70
CA MET A 1 7.30 -28.94 13.76
C MET A 1 7.75 -29.77 12.57
N PRO A 2 7.25 -29.48 11.36
CA PRO A 2 8.09 -28.88 10.29
C PRO A 2 7.28 -27.80 9.51
N GLY A 3 7.82 -26.86 8.74
CA GLY A 3 9.15 -26.69 8.18
C GLY A 3 9.01 -26.13 6.75
N GLN A 4 9.20 -24.82 6.61
CA GLN A 4 9.87 -24.15 5.48
C GLN A 4 9.28 -24.21 4.04
N LYS A 5 8.64 -23.10 3.64
CA LYS A 5 9.02 -22.16 2.54
C LYS A 5 9.13 -22.70 1.10
N SER A 6 8.16 -22.32 0.26
CA SER A 6 8.26 -22.08 -1.20
C SER A 6 7.01 -21.27 -1.61
N ASP A 7 7.11 -19.95 -1.78
CA ASP A 7 7.29 -19.31 -3.08
C ASP A 7 6.08 -19.47 -4.03
N ASP A 8 5.00 -18.76 -3.72
CA ASP A 8 4.20 -18.10 -4.76
C ASP A 8 3.72 -16.75 -4.21
N ALA A 9 4.64 -15.78 -4.19
CA ALA A 9 4.30 -14.38 -3.95
C ALA A 9 3.59 -13.74 -5.17
N SER A 10 3.08 -14.52 -6.13
CA SER A 10 2.75 -13.99 -7.46
C SER A 10 1.26 -13.79 -7.73
N VAL A 11 0.33 -14.47 -7.05
CA VAL A 11 -1.10 -14.24 -7.37
C VAL A 11 -1.99 -14.14 -6.14
N LEU A 12 -1.67 -13.21 -5.24
CA LEU A 12 -2.71 -12.68 -4.35
C LEU A 12 -3.80 -12.04 -5.22
N THR A 13 -5.04 -12.52 -5.10
CA THR A 13 -6.16 -11.89 -5.79
C THR A 13 -6.34 -10.45 -5.29
N PRO A 14 -6.99 -9.56 -6.07
CA PRO A 14 -7.23 -8.19 -5.62
C PRO A 14 -7.86 -8.14 -4.22
N GLU A 15 -8.84 -9.00 -3.94
CA GLU A 15 -9.52 -9.09 -2.64
C GLU A 15 -8.59 -9.58 -1.52
N GLN A 16 -7.70 -10.53 -1.81
CA GLN A 16 -6.72 -11.02 -0.85
C GLN A 16 -5.65 -9.98 -0.53
N ARG A 17 -5.15 -9.20 -1.49
CA ARG A 17 -4.23 -8.08 -1.22
C ARG A 17 -4.83 -7.02 -0.32
N LEU A 18 -6.15 -7.02 -0.23
CA LEU A 18 -6.99 -6.02 0.38
C LEU A 18 -7.59 -6.48 1.72
N THR A 19 -7.24 -7.68 2.20
CA THR A 19 -7.57 -8.17 3.55
C THR A 19 -6.75 -7.48 4.63
N PRO A 20 -7.25 -7.43 5.88
CA PRO A 20 -6.55 -6.80 7.00
C PRO A 20 -5.14 -7.36 7.27
N GLU A 21 -4.88 -8.65 6.99
CA GLU A 21 -3.52 -9.25 7.11
C GLU A 21 -2.52 -8.67 6.10
N ASN A 22 -2.98 -8.21 4.94
CA ASN A 22 -2.12 -7.60 3.91
C ASN A 22 -2.00 -6.08 4.04
N LEU A 23 -2.60 -5.47 5.09
CA LEU A 23 -2.39 -4.05 5.40
C LEU A 23 -0.92 -3.74 5.68
N ASP A 24 -0.14 -4.70 6.19
CA ASP A 24 1.29 -4.50 6.42
C ASP A 24 2.10 -4.53 5.12
N VAL A 25 1.70 -5.36 4.16
CA VAL A 25 2.27 -5.36 2.80
C VAL A 25 1.91 -4.05 2.09
N LEU A 26 0.65 -3.61 2.17
CA LEU A 26 0.21 -2.32 1.64
C LEU A 26 0.96 -1.15 2.30
N ARG A 27 1.17 -1.20 3.62
CA ARG A 27 1.98 -0.21 4.35
C ARG A 27 3.42 -0.21 3.85
N ALA A 28 4.04 -1.38 3.67
CA ALA A 28 5.38 -1.48 3.11
C ALA A 28 5.45 -0.88 1.71
N CYS A 29 4.49 -1.20 0.83
CA CYS A 29 4.39 -0.60 -0.51
C CYS A 29 4.29 0.93 -0.45
N ILE A 30 3.47 1.49 0.46
CA ILE A 30 3.33 2.94 0.63
C ILE A 30 4.64 3.58 1.09
N VAL A 31 5.34 2.98 2.06
CA VAL A 31 6.62 3.51 2.55
C VAL A 31 7.70 3.49 1.46
N THR A 32 7.67 2.49 0.56
CA THR A 32 8.61 2.40 -0.56
C THR A 32 8.30 3.35 -1.72
N ILE A 33 7.20 4.13 -1.67
CA ILE A 33 6.91 5.10 -2.72
C ILE A 33 8.02 6.18 -2.73
N PRO A 34 8.70 6.37 -3.88
CA PRO A 34 9.88 7.23 -3.95
C PRO A 34 9.55 8.71 -4.16
N ASP A 35 8.34 9.02 -4.63
CA ASP A 35 7.97 10.38 -5.01
C ASP A 35 6.48 10.69 -4.75
N ILE A 36 6.21 11.98 -4.68
CA ILE A 36 4.89 12.48 -4.30
C ILE A 36 3.83 12.32 -5.41
N GLU A 37 4.22 12.30 -6.68
CA GLU A 37 3.28 12.19 -7.80
C GLU A 37 2.69 10.77 -7.84
N THR A 38 3.55 9.77 -7.64
CA THR A 38 3.16 8.37 -7.47
C THR A 38 2.22 8.20 -6.27
N ALA A 39 2.54 8.80 -5.12
CA ALA A 39 1.66 8.74 -3.94
C ALA A 39 0.28 9.36 -4.22
N ARG A 40 0.21 10.50 -4.92
CA ARG A 40 -1.05 11.16 -5.28
C ARG A 40 -1.87 10.36 -6.28
N ALA A 41 -1.25 9.72 -7.27
CA ALA A 41 -1.95 8.86 -8.22
C ALA A 41 -2.62 7.67 -7.50
N CYS A 42 -1.93 7.05 -6.53
CA CYS A 42 -2.51 6.00 -5.69
C CYS A 42 -3.72 6.51 -4.88
N VAL A 43 -3.65 7.73 -4.31
CA VAL A 43 -4.78 8.34 -3.58
C VAL A 43 -5.98 8.55 -4.50
N ALA A 44 -5.77 9.06 -5.71
CA ALA A 44 -6.85 9.29 -6.68
C ALA A 44 -7.51 7.98 -7.10
N TYR A 45 -6.72 6.94 -7.37
CA TYR A 45 -7.22 5.61 -7.71
C TYR A 45 -8.04 5.00 -6.56
N GLU A 46 -7.52 5.04 -5.33
CA GLU A 46 -8.24 4.52 -4.16
C GLU A 46 -9.54 5.28 -3.89
N ASN A 47 -9.54 6.62 -3.97
CA ASN A 47 -10.75 7.42 -3.84
C ASN A 47 -11.81 7.09 -4.91
N ALA A 48 -11.38 6.74 -6.13
CA ALA A 48 -12.29 6.43 -7.23
C ALA A 48 -12.85 4.99 -7.21
N HIS A 49 -12.12 4.03 -6.65
CA HIS A 49 -12.43 2.61 -6.84
C HIS A 49 -12.72 1.80 -5.57
N GLN A 50 -12.21 2.19 -4.41
CA GLN A 50 -12.19 1.33 -3.21
C GLN A 50 -12.49 2.08 -1.91
N ASN A 51 -12.19 3.38 -1.87
CA ASN A 51 -12.47 4.33 -0.81
C ASN A 51 -12.06 3.86 0.60
N ARG A 52 -10.90 3.20 0.68
CA ARG A 52 -10.36 2.64 1.93
C ARG A 52 -9.74 3.74 2.77
N GLU A 53 -10.54 4.35 3.63
CA GLU A 53 -10.12 5.42 4.55
C GLU A 53 -8.76 5.18 5.26
N PRO A 54 -8.45 4.00 5.84
CA PRO A 54 -7.16 3.81 6.52
C PRO A 54 -5.95 3.84 5.56
N ILE A 55 -6.13 3.39 4.31
CA ILE A 55 -5.09 3.42 3.27
C ILE A 55 -4.90 4.85 2.77
N LEU A 56 -6.01 5.57 2.53
CA LEU A 56 -6.00 6.96 2.10
C LEU A 56 -5.25 7.85 3.10
N ARG A 57 -5.48 7.68 4.40
CA ARG A 57 -4.73 8.41 5.44
C ARG A 57 -3.23 8.13 5.37
N ARG A 58 -2.83 6.87 5.14
CA ARG A 58 -1.42 6.47 5.06
C ARG A 58 -0.73 7.04 3.83
N LEU A 59 -1.39 7.03 2.68
CA LEU A 59 -0.89 7.65 1.46
C LEU A 59 -0.76 9.17 1.58
N ALA A 60 -1.74 9.83 2.20
CA ALA A 60 -1.70 11.27 2.46
C ALA A 60 -0.55 11.64 3.42
N GLN A 61 -0.31 10.82 4.44
CA GLN A 61 0.83 10.98 5.35
C GLN A 61 2.15 10.86 4.57
N ARG A 62 2.34 9.81 3.79
CA ARG A 62 3.56 9.62 2.98
C ARG A 62 3.79 10.78 2.00
N ALA A 63 2.72 11.25 1.36
CA ALA A 63 2.78 12.41 0.48
C ALA A 63 3.09 13.73 1.19
N SER A 64 2.88 13.81 2.50
CA SER A 64 3.27 14.98 3.31
C SER A 64 4.73 14.87 3.75
N GLU A 65 5.17 13.70 4.23
CA GLU A 65 6.57 13.39 4.55
C GLU A 65 7.50 13.72 3.37
N LEU A 66 7.13 13.30 2.16
CA LEU A 66 7.89 13.59 0.93
C LEU A 66 7.90 15.08 0.53
N ARG A 67 6.98 15.90 1.04
CA ARG A 67 7.05 17.37 0.86
C ARG A 67 7.96 18.02 1.87
N ASP A 68 7.95 17.52 3.11
CA ASP A 68 8.75 18.06 4.21
C ASP A 68 10.23 17.65 4.10
N GLU A 69 10.53 16.53 3.43
CA GLU A 69 11.91 16.08 3.13
C GLU A 69 12.60 16.85 1.98
N LYS A 70 11.90 17.78 1.30
CA LYS A 70 12.37 18.48 0.10
C LYS A 70 12.62 19.97 0.36
#